data_AF-A0A7S1FK01-F1
#
_entry.id   AF-A0A7S1FK01-F1
#
_cell.length_a   1.000
_cell.length_b   1.000
_cell.length_c   1.000
_cell.angle_alpha   90.00
_cell.angle_beta   90.00
_cell.angle_gamma   90.00
#
_symmetry.space_group_name_H-M   'P 1'
#
loop_
_entity.id
_entity.type
_entity.pdbx_description
1 polymer ?
#
loop_
_entity_poly.entity_id
_entity_poly.type
_entity_poly.pdbx_seq_one_letter_code
_entity_poly.pdbx_strand_id
1 'polypeptide(L)'
;ILAQAISREDPLCCEVFDFPMSPGVPYNVRVQVCNQVEVLQVDCLDLPTVSAAVERFFELRPPFVLVDHGDRPFDEEALHSCGEGGTVHVRLTDKVKYDLDRHLDQCRRVQWCHFADELTAVRHERKLHADLGSCTKLSYAIGDEVEPPTCNVTDAQIQSLSNEEQDDVVNCEGVDVPPLVWEREAANSESGVPSGDACEHDGRGEALDTWRAEALELRRDLARLKLQVERGLNEQELCVLKVKELDTSWASLRFDAQKAVVEVSEVHQMQIALQGQLSVHDQELSDARRAFDLAAREWEERCDLEILQGQMEAETRDREIACEALQQTLVDMQDTMQDASMGTVSLEKILAELNVQAVAFTKLRDECIEAVQREIRARTENDVLLQEALENERRFRSESLTSIQSILEELQTGLECHTHELHLEGLPPFMADQTHVGDLHSTRRMSGKRRDVTRVRT
;
A
#
# COMPACT_ATOMS: atom_id res chain seq x y z
N ILE A 1 53.39 -44.75 4.88
CA ILE A 1 52.09 -45.22 4.37
C ILE A 1 51.19 -43.99 4.27
N LEU A 2 51.35 -42.97 3.41
CA LEU A 2 51.83 -42.80 2.03
C LEU A 2 51.10 -43.67 1.00
N ALA A 3 50.01 -43.11 0.46
CA ALA A 3 49.51 -43.24 -0.93
C ALA A 3 48.50 -42.08 -1.13
N GLN A 4 48.80 -41.02 -1.89
CA GLN A 4 48.77 -40.92 -3.35
C GLN A 4 47.44 -41.32 -4.00
N ALA A 5 46.63 -40.32 -4.33
CA ALA A 5 45.70 -40.30 -5.46
C ALA A 5 45.88 -38.91 -6.10
N ILE A 6 46.90 -38.73 -6.92
CA ILE A 6 46.87 -38.85 -8.39
C ILE A 6 45.67 -38.10 -8.99
N SER A 7 45.95 -36.81 -9.22
CA SER A 7 45.38 -35.99 -10.27
C SER A 7 45.37 -36.75 -11.61
N ARG A 8 44.20 -36.79 -12.24
CA ARG A 8 44.01 -37.09 -13.66
C ARG A 8 43.19 -35.94 -14.23
N GLU A 9 43.89 -34.88 -14.59
CA GLU A 9 43.41 -33.90 -15.56
C GLU A 9 43.49 -34.58 -16.92
N ASP A 10 42.34 -34.97 -17.46
CA ASP A 10 42.20 -35.23 -18.89
C ASP A 10 42.06 -33.85 -19.58
N PRO A 11 42.93 -33.49 -20.53
CA PRO A 11 42.74 -32.30 -21.32
C PRO A 11 41.62 -32.57 -22.32
N LEU A 12 40.39 -32.22 -21.95
CA LEU A 12 39.32 -32.06 -22.92
C LEU A 12 39.75 -30.93 -23.85
N CYS A 13 40.16 -31.31 -25.05
CA CYS A 13 40.32 -30.41 -26.17
C CYS A 13 38.94 -29.81 -26.45
N CYS A 14 38.69 -28.61 -25.94
CA CYS A 14 37.65 -27.75 -26.47
C CYS A 14 38.09 -27.39 -27.89
N GLU A 15 37.59 -28.10 -28.89
CA GLU A 15 37.56 -27.59 -30.24
C GLU A 15 36.72 -26.31 -30.20
N VAL A 16 37.41 -25.17 -30.22
CA VAL A 16 36.81 -23.86 -30.43
C VAL A 16 36.15 -23.92 -31.80
N PHE A 17 34.85 -24.17 -31.82
CA PHE A 17 34.03 -24.07 -33.01
C PHE A 17 33.89 -22.58 -33.33
N ASP A 18 34.85 -22.05 -34.08
CA ASP A 18 34.70 -20.78 -34.81
C ASP A 18 33.65 -21.00 -35.90
N PHE A 19 32.36 -21.03 -35.52
CA PHE A 19 31.30 -20.80 -36.49
C PHE A 19 31.34 -19.32 -36.84
N PRO A 20 31.65 -18.94 -38.09
CA PRO A 20 31.45 -17.57 -38.53
C PRO A 20 29.95 -17.32 -38.51
N MET A 21 29.46 -16.76 -37.39
CA MET A 21 28.09 -16.27 -37.31
C MET A 21 27.91 -15.25 -38.43
N SER A 22 26.85 -15.44 -39.20
CA SER A 22 26.51 -14.59 -40.34
C SER A 22 26.48 -13.13 -39.87
N PRO A 23 27.31 -12.23 -40.42
CA PRO A 23 27.33 -10.83 -39.98
C PRO A 23 25.95 -10.21 -40.19
N GLY A 24 25.30 -9.78 -39.09
CA GLY A 24 24.06 -9.02 -39.13
C GLY A 24 22.88 -9.55 -38.32
N VAL A 25 23.02 -10.63 -37.54
CA VAL A 25 21.97 -11.05 -36.59
C VAL A 25 22.32 -10.53 -35.18
N PRO A 26 21.47 -9.70 -34.54
CA PRO A 26 21.73 -9.20 -33.19
C PRO A 26 21.67 -10.34 -32.18
N TYR A 27 22.54 -10.29 -31.17
CA TYR A 27 22.56 -11.21 -30.05
C TYR A 27 21.50 -10.81 -29.02
N ASN A 28 20.78 -11.80 -28.47
CA ASN A 28 19.87 -11.59 -27.36
C ASN A 28 20.59 -11.97 -26.06
N VAL A 29 20.89 -10.98 -25.22
CA VAL A 29 21.59 -11.18 -23.94
C VAL A 29 20.61 -10.96 -22.79
N ARG A 30 20.43 -11.97 -21.92
CA ARG A 30 19.68 -11.79 -20.69
C ARG A 30 20.51 -11.02 -19.69
N VAL A 31 20.00 -9.88 -19.23
CA VAL A 31 20.67 -9.03 -18.25
C VAL A 31 19.80 -8.86 -17.02
N GLN A 32 20.37 -9.08 -15.83
CA GLN A 32 19.70 -8.86 -14.56
C GLN A 32 20.27 -7.64 -13.81
N VAL A 33 19.42 -6.65 -13.52
CA VAL A 33 19.73 -5.47 -12.72
C VAL A 33 18.78 -5.42 -11.52
N CYS A 34 19.29 -5.43 -10.29
CA CYS A 34 18.47 -5.23 -9.07
C CYS A 34 17.18 -6.09 -9.02
N ASN A 35 17.27 -7.38 -9.36
CA ASN A 35 16.17 -8.36 -9.47
C ASN A 35 15.26 -8.23 -10.71
N GLN A 36 15.45 -7.25 -11.58
CA GLN A 36 14.77 -7.15 -12.86
C GLN A 36 15.60 -7.85 -13.94
N VAL A 37 14.99 -8.75 -14.72
CA VAL A 37 15.65 -9.50 -15.80
C VAL A 37 15.06 -9.05 -17.13
N GLU A 38 15.90 -8.61 -18.05
CA GLU A 38 15.51 -8.12 -19.38
C GLU A 38 16.36 -8.77 -20.47
N VAL A 39 15.84 -8.82 -21.70
CA VAL A 39 16.59 -9.33 -22.86
C VAL A 39 17.05 -8.14 -23.70
N LEU A 40 18.36 -7.90 -23.75
CA LEU A 40 18.97 -6.85 -24.54
C LEU A 40 19.40 -7.38 -25.91
N GLN A 41 19.05 -6.65 -26.96
CA GLN A 41 19.58 -6.88 -28.30
C GLN A 41 20.87 -6.08 -28.50
N VAL A 42 21.96 -6.78 -28.80
CA VAL A 42 23.27 -6.18 -29.04
C VAL A 42 23.84 -6.67 -30.37
N ASP A 43 24.41 -5.76 -31.15
CA ASP A 43 24.98 -6.09 -32.46
C ASP A 43 26.28 -6.91 -32.34
N CYS A 44 27.00 -6.73 -31.23
CA CYS A 44 28.25 -7.41 -30.92
C CYS A 44 28.25 -7.82 -29.44
N LEU A 45 28.79 -9.00 -29.16
CA LEU A 45 28.86 -9.58 -27.82
C LEU A 45 30.19 -9.20 -27.13
N ASP A 46 30.50 -7.91 -27.12
CA ASP A 46 31.67 -7.34 -26.47
C ASP A 46 31.27 -6.51 -25.24
N LEU A 47 32.15 -6.49 -24.22
CA LEU A 47 31.89 -5.83 -22.94
C LEU A 47 31.46 -4.35 -23.09
N PRO A 48 32.10 -3.53 -23.96
CA PRO A 48 31.70 -2.14 -24.16
C PRO A 48 30.29 -1.99 -24.74
N THR A 49 29.91 -2.80 -25.73
CA THR A 49 28.59 -2.73 -26.37
C THR A 49 27.50 -3.19 -25.42
N VAL A 50 27.72 -4.30 -24.68
CA VAL A 50 26.78 -4.76 -23.66
C VAL A 50 26.63 -3.72 -22.55
N SER A 51 27.74 -3.13 -22.07
CA SER A 51 27.71 -2.07 -21.06
C SER A 51 26.93 -0.84 -21.53
N ALA A 52 27.15 -0.39 -22.78
CA ALA A 52 26.42 0.75 -23.36
C ALA A 52 24.93 0.45 -23.55
N ALA A 53 24.58 -0.79 -23.93
CA ALA A 53 23.19 -1.23 -24.04
C ALA A 53 22.50 -1.24 -22.67
N VAL A 54 23.20 -1.70 -21.61
CA VAL A 54 22.72 -1.67 -20.23
C VAL A 54 22.50 -0.25 -19.74
N GLU A 55 23.46 0.66 -19.96
CA GLU A 55 23.34 2.08 -19.60
C GLU A 55 22.13 2.74 -20.27
N ARG A 56 21.91 2.46 -21.56
CA ARG A 56 20.80 3.05 -22.33
C ARG A 56 19.44 2.46 -21.95
N PHE A 57 19.36 1.15 -21.74
CA PHE A 57 18.09 0.47 -21.49
C PHE A 57 17.59 0.66 -20.06
N PHE A 58 18.49 0.57 -19.08
CA PHE A 58 18.14 0.71 -17.66
C PHE A 58 18.38 2.13 -17.11
N GLU A 59 18.78 3.08 -17.97
CA GLU A 59 19.15 4.45 -17.58
C GLU A 59 20.22 4.49 -16.46
N LEU A 60 21.09 3.47 -16.40
CA LEU A 60 22.11 3.34 -15.35
C LEU A 60 23.34 4.15 -15.70
N ARG A 61 23.66 5.15 -14.87
CA ARG A 61 24.96 5.85 -14.99
C ARG A 61 26.09 5.00 -14.42
N PRO A 62 27.24 4.90 -15.11
CA PRO A 62 28.46 4.35 -14.53
C PRO A 62 28.84 5.08 -13.23
N PRO A 63 29.46 4.41 -12.25
CA PRO A 63 30.10 3.10 -12.36
C PRO A 63 29.26 1.88 -11.93
N PHE A 64 29.09 0.92 -12.83
CA PHE A 64 28.59 -0.43 -12.57
C PHE A 64 29.55 -1.48 -13.18
N VAL A 65 29.44 -2.73 -12.74
CA VAL A 65 30.28 -3.85 -13.20
C VAL A 65 29.38 -4.99 -13.64
N LEU A 66 29.68 -5.59 -14.81
CA LEU A 66 29.04 -6.82 -15.26
C LEU A 66 29.69 -8.00 -14.55
N VAL A 67 28.89 -8.81 -13.87
CA VAL A 67 29.34 -9.99 -13.11
C VAL A 67 28.53 -11.23 -13.47
N ASP A 68 29.17 -12.39 -13.45
CA ASP A 68 28.49 -13.68 -13.59
C ASP A 68 27.67 -14.02 -12.34
N HIS A 69 26.85 -15.08 -12.38
CA HIS A 69 26.08 -15.59 -11.23
C HIS A 69 26.96 -15.85 -10.00
N GLY A 70 28.25 -16.15 -10.21
CA GLY A 70 29.25 -16.30 -9.15
C GLY A 70 29.86 -15.00 -8.61
N ASP A 71 29.30 -13.83 -8.92
CA ASP A 71 29.79 -12.49 -8.53
C ASP A 71 31.19 -12.14 -9.07
N ARG A 72 31.67 -12.88 -10.07
CA ARG A 72 32.97 -12.64 -10.71
C ARG A 72 32.80 -11.65 -11.85
N PRO A 73 33.67 -10.63 -11.99
CA PRO A 73 33.61 -9.72 -13.12
C PRO A 73 33.78 -10.50 -14.42
N PHE A 74 32.96 -10.17 -15.43
CA PHE A 74 33.06 -10.78 -16.75
C PHE A 74 34.39 -10.40 -17.43
N ASP A 75 35.09 -11.41 -17.93
CA ASP A 75 36.05 -11.25 -19.04
C ASP A 75 35.35 -11.52 -20.38
N GLU A 76 36.03 -11.21 -21.49
CA GLU A 76 35.46 -11.38 -22.84
C GLU A 76 35.07 -12.84 -23.12
N GLU A 77 35.85 -13.80 -22.62
CA GLU A 77 35.56 -15.24 -22.77
C GLU A 77 34.30 -15.67 -22.01
N ALA A 78 34.12 -15.23 -20.76
CA ALA A 78 32.91 -15.53 -19.99
C ALA A 78 31.67 -14.90 -20.62
N LEU A 79 31.79 -13.71 -21.22
CA LEU A 79 30.66 -13.06 -21.90
C LEU A 79 30.18 -13.88 -23.11
N HIS A 80 31.11 -14.46 -23.88
CA HIS A 80 30.78 -15.34 -25.00
C HIS A 80 30.06 -16.62 -24.57
N SER A 81 30.48 -17.26 -23.47
CA SER A 81 29.78 -18.43 -22.94
C SER A 81 28.36 -18.12 -22.44
N CYS A 82 28.10 -16.89 -22.00
CA CYS A 82 26.74 -16.45 -21.63
C CYS A 82 25.80 -16.25 -22.83
N GLY A 83 26.34 -16.03 -24.04
CA GLY A 83 25.54 -15.89 -25.26
C GLY A 83 24.68 -17.12 -25.60
N GLU A 84 25.00 -18.29 -25.05
CA GLU A 84 24.27 -19.55 -25.25
C GLU A 84 23.08 -19.75 -24.29
N GLY A 85 22.72 -18.72 -23.50
CA GLY A 85 21.56 -18.74 -22.59
C GLY A 85 21.86 -18.38 -21.13
N GLY A 86 23.07 -17.92 -20.84
CA GLY A 86 23.45 -17.38 -19.53
C GLY A 86 22.78 -16.03 -19.23
N THR A 87 22.79 -15.62 -17.96
CA THR A 87 22.31 -14.30 -17.52
C THR A 87 23.49 -13.47 -17.03
N VAL A 88 23.65 -12.28 -17.61
CA VAL A 88 24.65 -11.30 -17.19
C VAL A 88 24.07 -10.49 -16.03
N HIS A 89 24.70 -10.52 -14.85
CA HIS A 89 24.25 -9.71 -13.73
C HIS A 89 24.97 -8.36 -13.72
N VAL A 90 24.23 -7.28 -13.45
CA VAL A 90 24.81 -5.94 -13.31
C VAL A 90 24.89 -5.61 -11.83
N ARG A 91 26.12 -5.51 -11.32
CA ARG A 91 26.38 -5.08 -9.95
C ARG A 91 26.73 -3.60 -9.95
N LEU A 92 25.92 -2.82 -9.25
CA LEU A 92 26.27 -1.44 -8.92
C LEU A 92 27.49 -1.46 -8.01
N THR A 93 28.47 -0.58 -8.27
CA THR A 93 29.64 -0.47 -7.39
C THR A 93 29.21 -0.05 -5.98
N ASP A 94 30.00 -0.43 -4.96
CA ASP A 94 29.70 -0.10 -3.55
C ASP A 94 29.46 1.40 -3.34
N LYS A 95 30.13 2.25 -4.13
CA LYS A 95 29.92 3.70 -4.11
C LYS A 95 28.54 4.10 -4.61
N VAL A 96 28.10 3.57 -5.76
CA VAL A 96 26.77 3.86 -6.31
C VAL A 96 25.68 3.29 -5.41
N LYS A 97 25.90 2.10 -4.86
CA LYS A 97 25.00 1.51 -3.87
C LYS A 97 24.89 2.40 -2.63
N TYR A 98 26.02 2.86 -2.07
CA TYR A 98 26.03 3.76 -0.93
C TYR A 98 25.33 5.10 -1.23
N ASP A 99 25.58 5.67 -2.40
CA ASP A 99 24.93 6.93 -2.81
C ASP A 99 23.42 6.73 -3.03
N LEU A 100 23.00 5.60 -3.60
CA LEU A 100 21.59 5.22 -3.75
C LEU A 100 20.93 5.01 -2.39
N ASP A 101 21.54 4.23 -1.49
CA ASP A 101 21.05 4.01 -0.14
C ASP A 101 20.92 5.35 0.62
N ARG A 102 21.89 6.24 0.47
CA ARG A 102 21.85 7.59 1.04
C ARG A 102 20.71 8.42 0.44
N HIS A 103 20.49 8.35 -0.87
CA HIS A 103 19.38 9.06 -1.53
C HIS A 103 18.02 8.50 -1.09
N LEU A 104 17.88 7.18 -0.99
CA LEU A 104 16.68 6.54 -0.47
C LEU A 104 16.42 6.93 0.98
N ASP A 105 17.45 6.98 1.81
CA ASP A 105 17.36 7.48 3.19
C ASP A 105 16.96 8.96 3.22
N GLN A 106 17.49 9.78 2.33
CA GLN A 106 17.11 11.19 2.22
C GLN A 106 15.65 11.34 1.80
N CYS A 107 15.20 10.61 0.77
CA CYS A 107 13.81 10.60 0.34
C CYS A 107 12.87 10.12 1.44
N ARG A 108 13.23 9.04 2.15
CA ARG A 108 12.49 8.55 3.31
C ARG A 108 12.41 9.61 4.40
N ARG A 109 13.51 10.29 4.74
CA ARG A 109 13.49 11.38 5.72
C ARG A 109 12.56 12.51 5.30
N VAL A 110 12.58 12.91 4.03
CA VAL A 110 11.68 13.94 3.51
C VAL A 110 10.21 13.50 3.60
N GLN A 111 9.91 12.25 3.24
CA GLN A 111 8.57 11.66 3.38
C GLN A 111 8.13 11.62 4.85
N TRP A 112 9.00 11.20 5.77
CA TRP A 112 8.72 11.17 7.21
C TRP A 112 8.50 12.58 7.79
N CYS A 113 9.29 13.58 7.37
CA CYS A 113 9.06 14.97 7.76
C CYS A 113 7.71 15.46 7.25
N HIS A 114 7.37 15.19 5.99
CA HIS A 114 6.07 15.56 5.44
C HIS A 114 4.90 14.93 6.21
N PHE A 115 4.97 13.63 6.51
CA PHE A 115 3.95 12.98 7.33
C PHE A 115 3.87 13.54 8.76
N ALA A 116 5.02 13.89 9.36
CA ALA A 116 5.05 14.53 10.68
C ALA A 116 4.41 15.92 10.66
N ASP A 117 4.62 16.69 9.59
CA ASP A 117 4.01 18.00 9.38
C ASP A 117 2.49 17.87 9.20
N GLU A 118 2.03 16.92 8.38
CA GLU A 118 0.58 16.63 8.21
C GLU A 118 -0.08 16.19 9.51
N LEU A 119 0.56 15.29 10.28
CA LEU A 119 0.08 14.88 11.60
C LEU A 119 0.00 16.06 12.57
N THR A 120 0.98 16.96 12.54
CA THR A 120 0.98 18.17 13.38
C THR A 120 -0.15 19.12 12.99
N ALA A 121 -0.41 19.29 11.70
CA ALA A 121 -1.52 20.08 11.20
C ALA A 121 -2.87 19.52 11.66
N VAL A 122 -3.10 18.21 11.51
CA VAL A 122 -4.34 17.54 11.95
C VAL A 122 -4.53 17.66 13.47
N ARG A 123 -3.46 17.56 14.26
CA ARG A 123 -3.54 17.79 15.72
C ARG A 123 -3.91 19.23 16.06
N HIS A 124 -3.36 20.19 15.33
CA HIS A 124 -3.71 21.59 15.52
C HIS A 124 -5.18 21.85 15.18
N GLU A 125 -5.70 21.29 14.09
CA GLU A 125 -7.12 21.34 13.74
C GLU A 125 -8.02 20.71 14.83
N ARG A 126 -7.65 19.54 15.36
CA ARG A 126 -8.39 18.90 16.45
C ARG A 126 -8.41 19.75 17.71
N LYS A 127 -7.27 20.35 18.08
CA LYS A 127 -7.17 21.24 19.24
C LYS A 127 -8.09 22.46 19.10
N LEU A 128 -8.08 23.09 17.93
CA LEU A 128 -8.98 24.21 17.63
C LEU A 128 -10.45 23.80 17.71
N HIS A 129 -10.80 22.61 17.20
CA HIS A 129 -12.16 22.09 17.35
C HIS A 129 -12.56 21.82 18.80
N ALA A 130 -11.64 21.32 19.63
CA ALA A 130 -11.87 21.13 21.07
C ALA A 130 -12.08 22.48 21.78
N ASP A 131 -11.27 23.49 21.46
CA ASP A 131 -11.38 24.84 22.02
C ASP A 131 -12.70 25.53 21.59
N LEU A 132 -13.12 25.39 20.33
CA LEU A 132 -14.42 25.87 19.83
C LEU A 132 -15.61 25.14 20.46
N GLY A 133 -15.49 23.82 20.69
CA GLY A 133 -16.48 23.01 21.40
C GLY A 133 -16.63 23.39 22.88
N SER A 134 -15.55 23.87 23.50
CA SER A 134 -15.55 24.42 24.87
C SER A 134 -16.27 25.77 24.93
N CYS A 135 -16.02 26.68 23.98
CA CYS A 135 -16.67 28.00 23.94
C CYS A 135 -18.18 27.94 23.71
N THR A 136 -18.67 26.99 22.90
CA THR A 136 -20.11 26.79 22.68
C THR A 136 -20.85 26.26 23.92
N LYS A 137 -20.19 25.49 24.79
CA LYS A 137 -20.78 25.09 26.08
C LYS A 137 -20.87 26.25 27.07
N LEU A 138 -19.91 27.18 27.05
CA LEU A 138 -19.95 28.41 27.86
C LEU A 138 -21.06 29.37 27.41
N SER A 139 -21.35 29.48 26.11
CA SER A 139 -22.46 30.34 25.64
C SER A 139 -23.84 29.83 26.04
N TYR A 140 -24.01 28.52 26.25
CA TYR A 140 -25.25 27.95 26.81
C TYR A 140 -25.34 28.07 28.34
N ALA A 141 -24.20 28.15 29.04
CA ALA A 141 -24.17 28.34 30.48
C ALA A 141 -24.38 29.82 30.89
N ILE A 142 -24.05 30.77 30.02
CA ILE A 142 -24.36 32.20 30.17
C ILE A 142 -25.74 32.49 29.55
N GLY A 143 -26.71 31.63 29.84
CA GLY A 143 -28.12 31.88 29.63
C GLY A 143 -28.62 32.92 30.62
N ASP A 144 -28.24 34.18 30.36
CA ASP A 144 -29.03 35.34 30.72
C ASP A 144 -30.42 35.23 30.09
N GLU A 145 -31.43 35.66 30.83
CA GLU A 145 -32.83 35.82 30.45
C GLU A 145 -33.03 36.86 29.32
N VAL A 146 -32.43 36.64 28.15
CA VAL A 146 -32.73 37.44 26.96
C VAL A 146 -33.80 36.72 26.17
N GLU A 147 -35.04 37.17 26.35
CA GLU A 147 -36.17 36.79 25.51
C GLU A 147 -35.78 36.87 24.02
N PRO A 148 -35.93 35.77 23.26
CA PRO A 148 -35.68 35.81 21.83
C PRO A 148 -36.68 36.76 21.16
N PRO A 149 -36.27 37.54 20.13
CA PRO A 149 -37.20 38.37 19.39
C PRO A 149 -38.26 37.47 18.75
N THR A 150 -39.52 37.75 19.07
CA THR A 150 -40.70 37.04 18.57
C THR A 150 -40.79 37.17 17.05
N CYS A 151 -40.23 36.19 16.35
CA CYS A 151 -40.49 35.99 14.94
C CYS A 151 -41.81 35.21 14.83
N ASN A 152 -42.89 35.92 14.54
CA ASN A 152 -44.19 35.34 14.20
C ASN A 152 -44.07 34.54 12.90
N VAL A 153 -43.68 33.28 12.98
CA VAL A 153 -43.90 32.28 11.95
C VAL A 153 -44.88 31.28 12.52
N THR A 154 -46.02 31.14 11.86
CA THR A 154 -47.18 30.36 12.27
C THR A 154 -46.85 28.87 12.47
N ASP A 155 -47.03 28.40 13.70
CA ASP A 155 -47.03 27.00 14.12
C ASP A 155 -48.23 26.23 13.55
N ALA A 156 -48.07 25.67 12.34
CA ALA A 156 -49.05 24.74 11.78
C ALA A 156 -48.44 23.45 11.20
N GLN A 157 -47.15 23.14 11.41
CA GLN A 157 -46.52 22.01 10.71
C GLN A 157 -45.51 21.16 11.47
N ILE A 158 -45.44 21.23 12.80
CA ILE A 158 -44.57 20.33 13.60
C ILE A 158 -45.40 19.64 14.69
N GLN A 159 -46.28 18.73 14.26
CA GLN A 159 -47.02 17.81 15.15
C GLN A 159 -47.19 16.41 14.53
N SER A 160 -46.23 15.94 13.71
CA SER A 160 -46.38 14.63 13.05
C SER A 160 -45.23 13.63 13.20
N LEU A 161 -44.21 13.87 14.02
CA LEU A 161 -43.11 12.90 14.18
C LEU A 161 -42.59 12.84 15.61
N SER A 162 -43.42 12.36 16.54
CA SER A 162 -42.97 11.90 17.85
C SER A 162 -43.98 10.88 18.37
N ASN A 163 -43.91 9.66 17.83
CA ASN A 163 -44.51 8.45 18.40
C ASN A 163 -43.93 7.27 17.63
N GLU A 164 -42.81 6.73 18.09
CA GLU A 164 -42.53 5.29 18.08
C GLU A 164 -41.18 5.03 18.78
N GLU A 165 -41.13 3.90 19.49
CA GLU A 165 -39.96 3.28 20.14
C GLU A 165 -39.60 3.76 21.55
N GLN A 166 -40.44 3.32 22.50
CA GLN A 166 -40.04 2.96 23.85
C GLN A 166 -40.44 1.49 24.08
N ASP A 167 -39.56 0.76 24.78
CA ASP A 167 -39.66 -0.62 25.30
C ASP A 167 -39.13 -1.77 24.41
N ASP A 168 -37.95 -2.30 24.77
CA ASP A 168 -37.88 -3.55 25.55
C ASP A 168 -36.45 -3.84 26.05
N VAL A 169 -36.28 -3.75 27.37
CA VAL A 169 -35.15 -4.30 28.12
C VAL A 169 -35.46 -5.77 28.41
N VAL A 170 -34.72 -6.70 27.79
CA VAL A 170 -34.79 -8.12 28.15
C VAL A 170 -33.43 -8.59 28.68
N ASN A 171 -33.46 -8.88 29.98
CA ASN A 171 -32.52 -9.73 30.71
C ASN A 171 -32.42 -11.11 30.06
N CYS A 172 -31.20 -11.62 29.88
CA CYS A 172 -30.95 -13.05 29.71
C CYS A 172 -29.79 -13.48 30.61
N GLU A 173 -30.13 -13.93 31.82
CA GLU A 173 -29.31 -14.88 32.57
C GLU A 173 -29.47 -16.28 31.97
N GLY A 174 -28.35 -17.01 31.88
CA GLY A 174 -28.20 -18.44 32.11
C GLY A 174 -29.06 -19.44 31.31
N VAL A 175 -28.39 -20.41 30.66
CA VAL A 175 -28.57 -21.86 30.91
C VAL A 175 -27.79 -22.70 29.87
N ASP A 176 -26.94 -23.56 30.42
CA ASP A 176 -26.51 -24.92 30.05
C ASP A 176 -26.11 -25.33 28.61
N VAL A 177 -24.84 -25.73 28.54
CA VAL A 177 -24.23 -26.67 27.57
C VAL A 177 -24.65 -28.11 27.93
N PRO A 178 -25.00 -28.99 26.97
CA PRO A 178 -24.15 -30.18 26.67
C PRO A 178 -24.26 -30.65 25.19
N PRO A 179 -23.69 -31.79 24.74
CA PRO A 179 -22.52 -31.78 23.86
C PRO A 179 -22.72 -32.48 22.49
N LEU A 180 -21.76 -32.22 21.60
CA LEU A 180 -21.25 -33.09 20.52
C LEU A 180 -22.27 -33.90 19.69
N VAL A 181 -22.52 -33.46 18.46
CA VAL A 181 -22.74 -34.36 17.31
C VAL A 181 -21.98 -33.80 16.11
N TRP A 182 -20.99 -34.56 15.64
CA TRP A 182 -20.38 -34.41 14.33
C TRP A 182 -21.42 -34.79 13.27
N GLU A 183 -21.67 -33.94 12.27
CA GLU A 183 -21.99 -34.38 10.91
C GLU A 183 -21.96 -33.22 9.89
N ARG A 184 -20.95 -33.28 9.01
CA ARG A 184 -21.07 -33.13 7.55
C ARG A 184 -21.55 -31.77 7.01
N GLU A 185 -20.60 -30.83 6.88
CA GLU A 185 -20.71 -29.67 6.00
C GLU A 185 -20.48 -30.06 4.54
N ALA A 186 -21.48 -29.79 3.70
CA ALA A 186 -21.32 -29.56 2.28
C ALA A 186 -22.53 -28.76 1.78
N ALA A 187 -22.36 -27.45 1.60
CA ALA A 187 -22.83 -26.68 0.44
C ALA A 187 -22.90 -25.18 0.75
N ASN A 188 -22.47 -24.41 -0.24
CA ASN A 188 -22.75 -22.99 -0.49
C ASN A 188 -21.88 -21.96 0.25
N SER A 189 -20.76 -21.64 -0.37
CA SER A 189 -20.19 -20.30 -0.32
C SER A 189 -19.80 -19.88 -1.74
N GLU A 190 -20.73 -19.19 -2.40
CA GLU A 190 -20.44 -18.38 -3.58
C GLU A 190 -19.55 -17.22 -3.14
N SER A 191 -18.26 -17.26 -3.47
CA SER A 191 -17.39 -16.09 -3.43
C SER A 191 -17.12 -15.65 -4.86
N GLY A 192 -17.61 -14.46 -5.20
CA GLY A 192 -17.34 -13.81 -6.48
C GLY A 192 -15.90 -13.34 -6.52
N VAL A 193 -15.09 -14.01 -7.33
CA VAL A 193 -13.74 -13.58 -7.71
C VAL A 193 -13.86 -12.82 -9.04
N PRO A 194 -13.22 -11.63 -9.19
CA PRO A 194 -13.22 -10.92 -10.46
C PRO A 194 -12.33 -11.67 -11.46
N SER A 195 -12.89 -11.98 -12.63
CA SER A 195 -12.20 -12.51 -13.79
C SER A 195 -11.21 -11.48 -14.33
N GLY A 196 -9.96 -11.58 -13.90
CA GLY A 196 -8.81 -10.95 -14.57
C GLY A 196 -8.21 -11.95 -15.55
N ASP A 197 -8.48 -11.76 -16.84
CA ASP A 197 -7.90 -12.52 -17.93
C ASP A 197 -6.41 -12.19 -18.06
N ALA A 198 -5.56 -13.02 -17.45
CA ALA A 198 -4.17 -13.18 -17.83
C ALA A 198 -3.92 -14.69 -17.94
N CYS A 199 -4.06 -15.21 -19.16
CA CYS A 199 -3.69 -16.58 -19.47
C CYS A 199 -2.17 -16.71 -19.40
N GLU A 200 -1.64 -17.00 -18.21
CA GLU A 200 -0.32 -17.61 -18.10
C GLU A 200 -0.37 -18.93 -18.87
N HIS A 201 0.41 -19.00 -19.96
CA HIS A 201 0.62 -20.23 -20.71
C HIS A 201 1.32 -21.23 -19.79
N ASP A 202 0.52 -22.09 -19.16
CA ASP A 202 0.99 -23.16 -18.30
C ASP A 202 1.72 -24.21 -19.15
N GLY A 203 3.06 -24.13 -19.21
CA GLY A 203 3.91 -25.07 -19.95
C GLY A 203 3.75 -26.54 -19.53
N ARG A 204 3.00 -26.81 -18.45
CA ARG A 204 2.55 -28.16 -18.08
C ARG A 204 1.56 -28.75 -19.08
N GLY A 205 0.74 -27.91 -19.72
CA GLY A 205 -0.23 -28.36 -20.73
C GLY A 205 0.48 -28.96 -21.95
N GLU A 206 1.51 -28.28 -22.43
CA GLU A 206 2.27 -28.72 -23.60
C GLU A 206 2.96 -30.07 -23.37
N ALA A 207 3.65 -30.25 -22.24
CA ALA A 207 4.32 -31.51 -21.93
C ALA A 207 3.34 -32.71 -21.78
N LEU A 208 2.16 -32.48 -21.20
CA LEU A 208 1.12 -33.51 -21.10
C LEU A 208 0.53 -33.87 -22.46
N ASP A 209 0.40 -32.88 -23.35
CA ASP A 209 -0.12 -33.10 -24.70
C ASP A 209 0.90 -33.80 -25.61
N THR A 210 2.20 -33.52 -25.47
CA THR A 210 3.27 -34.29 -26.14
C THR A 210 3.24 -35.76 -25.70
N TRP A 211 3.13 -36.02 -24.39
CA TRP A 211 3.07 -37.37 -23.85
C TRP A 211 1.82 -38.14 -24.32
N ARG A 212 0.66 -37.47 -24.39
CA ARG A 212 -0.57 -38.05 -24.96
C ARG A 212 -0.42 -38.39 -26.43
N ALA A 213 0.25 -37.54 -27.20
CA ALA A 213 0.50 -37.78 -28.62
C ALA A 213 1.40 -39.02 -28.82
N GLU A 214 2.51 -39.13 -28.08
CA GLU A 214 3.42 -40.28 -28.13
C GLU A 214 2.74 -41.59 -27.70
N ALA A 215 1.94 -41.55 -26.63
CA ALA A 215 1.18 -42.72 -26.17
C ALA A 215 0.15 -43.20 -27.20
N LEU A 216 -0.48 -42.27 -27.93
CA LEU A 216 -1.39 -42.60 -29.03
C LEU A 216 -0.67 -43.20 -30.24
N GLU A 217 0.53 -42.71 -30.55
CA GLU A 217 1.35 -43.22 -31.65
C GLU A 217 1.82 -44.66 -31.38
N LEU A 218 2.35 -44.93 -30.17
CA LEU A 218 2.71 -46.28 -29.74
C LEU A 218 1.52 -47.25 -29.79
N ARG A 219 0.31 -46.78 -29.44
CA ARG A 219 -0.91 -47.59 -29.50
C ARG A 219 -1.31 -47.93 -30.95
N ARG A 220 -1.09 -47.01 -31.90
CA ARG A 220 -1.32 -47.24 -33.34
C ARG A 220 -0.32 -48.24 -33.90
N ASP A 221 0.95 -48.15 -33.52
CA ASP A 221 1.98 -49.07 -33.99
C ASP A 221 1.80 -50.50 -33.47
N LEU A 222 1.38 -50.64 -32.21
CA LEU A 222 1.02 -51.93 -31.64
C LEU A 222 -0.19 -52.55 -32.38
N ALA A 223 -1.18 -51.74 -32.79
CA ALA A 223 -2.30 -52.21 -33.61
C ALA A 223 -1.88 -52.63 -35.03
N ARG A 224 -0.94 -51.90 -35.66
CA ARG A 224 -0.36 -52.25 -36.98
C ARG A 224 0.41 -53.57 -36.91
N LEU A 225 1.21 -53.77 -35.87
CA LEU A 225 1.96 -55.01 -35.65
C LEU A 225 1.04 -56.21 -35.42
N LYS A 226 -0.04 -56.05 -34.64
CA LYS A 226 -1.05 -57.11 -34.46
C LYS A 226 -1.67 -57.55 -35.79
N LEU A 227 -2.03 -56.60 -36.65
CA LEU A 227 -2.57 -56.90 -37.99
C LEU A 227 -1.55 -57.56 -38.93
N GLN A 228 -0.25 -57.29 -38.76
CA GLN A 228 0.82 -57.95 -39.52
C GLN A 228 1.01 -59.41 -39.07
N VAL A 229 0.98 -59.67 -37.75
CA VAL A 229 1.03 -61.04 -37.19
C VAL A 229 -0.10 -61.92 -37.72
N GLU A 230 -1.31 -61.37 -37.84
CA GLU A 230 -2.48 -62.10 -38.34
C GLU A 230 -2.37 -62.48 -39.83
N ARG A 231 -1.39 -61.94 -40.58
CA ARG A 231 -1.28 -62.09 -42.04
C ARG A 231 -0.22 -63.08 -42.56
N GLY A 232 0.68 -63.67 -41.76
CA GLY A 232 1.58 -64.70 -42.31
C GLY A 232 2.77 -65.16 -41.45
N LEU A 233 3.00 -66.48 -41.47
CA LEU A 233 3.70 -67.29 -40.47
C LEU A 233 5.24 -67.40 -40.53
N ASN A 234 5.97 -66.46 -41.16
CA ASN A 234 7.45 -66.37 -41.03
C ASN A 234 7.94 -65.05 -40.42
N GLU A 235 7.03 -64.11 -40.12
CA GLU A 235 7.30 -62.85 -39.42
C GLU A 235 6.97 -62.93 -37.92
N GLN A 236 6.58 -64.12 -37.45
CA GLN A 236 6.09 -64.33 -36.09
C GLN A 236 7.19 -64.09 -35.04
N GLU A 237 8.43 -64.46 -35.31
CA GLU A 237 9.57 -64.17 -34.41
C GLU A 237 9.89 -62.67 -34.35
N LEU A 238 9.84 -61.97 -35.49
CA LEU A 238 10.07 -60.52 -35.55
C LEU A 238 8.97 -59.75 -34.79
N CYS A 239 7.73 -60.20 -34.90
CA CYS A 239 6.62 -59.60 -34.18
C CYS A 239 6.66 -59.88 -32.67
N VAL A 240 7.08 -61.07 -32.25
CA VAL A 240 7.31 -61.37 -30.83
C VAL A 240 8.42 -60.50 -30.25
N LEU A 241 9.50 -60.25 -31.01
CA LEU A 241 10.57 -59.34 -30.59
C LEU A 241 10.08 -57.89 -30.48
N LYS A 242 9.34 -57.39 -31.47
CA LYS A 242 8.77 -56.02 -31.44
C LYS A 242 7.72 -55.83 -30.34
N VAL A 243 6.89 -56.84 -30.06
CA VAL A 243 5.93 -56.77 -28.94
C VAL A 243 6.67 -56.72 -27.61
N LYS A 244 7.74 -57.49 -27.44
CA LYS A 244 8.59 -57.42 -26.23
C LYS A 244 9.27 -56.05 -26.08
N GLU A 245 9.78 -55.48 -27.17
CA GLU A 245 10.38 -54.15 -27.20
C GLU A 245 9.36 -53.07 -26.81
N LEU A 246 8.15 -53.13 -27.39
CA LEU A 246 7.05 -52.25 -27.01
C LEU A 246 6.63 -52.43 -25.56
N ASP A 247 6.53 -53.66 -25.06
CA ASP A 247 6.20 -53.93 -23.65
C ASP A 247 7.27 -53.33 -22.70
N THR A 248 8.56 -53.43 -23.05
CA THR A 248 9.64 -52.79 -22.28
C THR A 248 9.58 -51.27 -22.35
N SER A 249 9.28 -50.70 -23.52
CA SER A 249 9.11 -49.25 -23.69
C SER A 249 7.90 -48.73 -22.90
N TRP A 250 6.79 -49.46 -22.90
CA TRP A 250 5.59 -49.14 -22.11
C TRP A 250 5.85 -49.24 -20.61
N ALA A 251 6.64 -50.22 -20.17
CA ALA A 251 7.03 -50.34 -18.77
C ALA A 251 7.92 -49.16 -18.32
N SER A 252 8.88 -48.75 -19.14
CA SER A 252 9.71 -47.55 -18.87
C SER A 252 8.86 -46.29 -18.80
N LEU A 253 7.99 -46.05 -19.79
CA LEU A 253 7.12 -44.87 -19.83
C LEU A 253 6.20 -44.81 -18.60
N ARG A 254 5.70 -45.96 -18.14
CA ARG A 254 4.87 -46.04 -16.93
C ARG A 254 5.66 -45.73 -15.66
N PHE A 255 6.91 -46.17 -15.58
CA PHE A 255 7.80 -45.85 -14.48
C PHE A 255 8.12 -44.35 -14.45
N ASP A 256 8.44 -43.76 -15.59
CA ASP A 256 8.72 -42.32 -15.70
C ASP A 256 7.48 -41.48 -15.37
N ALA A 257 6.29 -41.91 -15.81
CA ALA A 257 5.03 -41.26 -15.44
C ALA A 257 4.74 -41.36 -13.93
N GLN A 258 5.02 -42.52 -13.31
CA GLN A 258 4.88 -42.67 -11.85
C GLN A 258 5.86 -41.77 -11.10
N LYS A 259 7.11 -41.67 -11.57
CA LYS A 259 8.11 -40.79 -11.00
C LYS A 259 7.69 -39.33 -11.09
N ALA A 260 7.20 -38.88 -12.26
CA ALA A 260 6.70 -37.53 -12.46
C ALA A 260 5.51 -37.20 -11.55
N VAL A 261 4.59 -38.16 -11.32
CA VAL A 261 3.47 -37.96 -10.38
C VAL A 261 3.96 -37.75 -8.94
N VAL A 262 5.00 -38.47 -8.52
CA VAL A 262 5.62 -38.27 -7.19
C VAL A 262 6.27 -36.90 -7.10
N GLU A 263 7.07 -36.50 -8.09
CA GLU A 263 7.72 -35.19 -8.14
C GLU A 263 6.69 -34.03 -8.13
N VAL A 264 5.59 -34.15 -8.88
CA VAL A 264 4.50 -33.16 -8.87
C VAL A 264 3.81 -33.13 -7.50
N SER A 265 3.62 -34.27 -6.85
CA SER A 265 3.04 -34.32 -5.50
C SER A 265 3.96 -33.65 -4.46
N GLU A 266 5.28 -33.81 -4.56
CA GLU A 266 6.24 -33.16 -3.67
C GLU A 266 6.24 -31.64 -3.87
N VAL A 267 6.26 -31.17 -5.13
CA VAL A 267 6.16 -29.74 -5.45
C VAL A 267 4.85 -29.15 -4.92
N HIS A 268 3.73 -29.86 -5.06
CA HIS A 268 2.44 -29.41 -4.54
C HIS A 268 2.44 -29.31 -3.00
N GLN A 269 3.07 -30.26 -2.29
CA GLN A 269 3.24 -30.18 -0.83
C GLN A 269 4.12 -29.00 -0.41
N MET A 270 5.21 -28.74 -1.15
CA MET A 270 6.05 -27.56 -0.91
C MET A 270 5.27 -26.25 -1.13
N GLN A 271 4.43 -26.19 -2.16
CA GLN A 271 3.58 -25.02 -2.41
C GLN A 271 2.58 -24.79 -1.27
N ILE A 272 1.94 -25.83 -0.75
CA ILE A 272 1.05 -25.73 0.42
C ILE A 272 1.82 -25.24 1.65
N ALA A 273 3.03 -25.76 1.89
CA ALA A 273 3.86 -25.34 3.02
C ALA A 273 4.27 -23.85 2.91
N LEU A 274 4.68 -23.40 1.72
CA LEU A 274 5.02 -22.00 1.47
C LEU A 274 3.81 -21.08 1.63
N GLN A 275 2.63 -21.49 1.14
CA GLN A 275 1.40 -20.73 1.31
C GLN A 275 0.99 -20.62 2.80
N GLY A 276 1.21 -21.70 3.57
CA GLY A 276 1.07 -21.67 5.02
C GLY A 276 2.02 -20.67 5.69
N GLN A 277 3.29 -20.63 5.31
CA GLN A 277 4.27 -19.66 5.83
C GLN A 277 3.91 -18.21 5.50
N LEU A 278 3.48 -17.93 4.26
CA LEU A 278 3.04 -16.60 3.86
C LEU A 278 1.82 -16.14 4.68
N SER A 279 0.86 -17.04 4.93
CA SER A 279 -0.31 -16.70 5.75
C SER A 279 0.04 -16.34 7.20
N VAL A 280 1.06 -16.98 7.77
CA VAL A 280 1.55 -16.66 9.13
C VAL A 280 2.21 -15.30 9.15
N HIS A 281 3.06 -14.98 8.16
CA HIS A 281 3.70 -13.67 8.09
C HIS A 281 2.71 -12.52 7.83
N ASP A 282 1.67 -12.74 7.02
CA ASP A 282 0.60 -11.75 6.84
C ASP A 282 -0.14 -11.47 8.15
N GLN A 283 -0.39 -12.51 8.94
CA GLN A 283 -0.99 -12.37 10.27
C GLN A 283 -0.07 -11.61 11.24
N GLU A 284 1.23 -11.95 11.28
CA GLU A 284 2.22 -11.24 12.10
C GLU A 284 2.34 -9.76 11.72
N LEU A 285 2.31 -9.43 10.42
CA LEU A 285 2.30 -8.06 9.93
C LEU A 285 1.01 -7.32 10.29
N SER A 286 -0.15 -7.99 10.23
CA SER A 286 -1.44 -7.45 10.67
C SER A 286 -1.47 -7.15 12.17
N ASP A 287 -0.94 -8.06 12.99
CA ASP A 287 -0.83 -7.88 14.44
C ASP A 287 0.16 -6.76 14.78
N ALA A 288 1.30 -6.67 14.09
CA ALA A 288 2.26 -5.58 14.25
C ALA A 288 1.64 -4.22 13.90
N ARG A 289 0.90 -4.11 12.80
CA ARG A 289 0.17 -2.88 12.42
C ARG A 289 -0.83 -2.47 13.51
N ARG A 290 -1.64 -3.40 14.01
CA ARG A 290 -2.57 -3.13 15.12
C ARG A 290 -1.86 -2.67 16.38
N ALA A 291 -0.70 -3.24 16.72
CA ALA A 291 0.10 -2.82 17.87
C ALA A 291 0.64 -1.39 17.69
N PHE A 292 1.11 -1.03 16.49
CA PHE A 292 1.54 0.34 16.18
C PHE A 292 0.39 1.35 16.28
N ASP A 293 -0.79 1.02 15.76
CA ASP A 293 -1.96 1.90 15.84
C ASP A 293 -2.41 2.14 17.29
N LEU A 294 -2.37 1.11 18.14
CA LEU A 294 -2.67 1.24 19.57
C LEU A 294 -1.62 2.11 20.27
N ALA A 295 -0.34 1.87 20.04
CA ALA A 295 0.74 2.68 20.61
C ALA A 295 0.65 4.15 20.17
N ALA A 296 0.25 4.41 18.92
CA ALA A 296 0.05 5.77 18.41
C ALA A 296 -1.10 6.48 19.13
N ARG A 297 -2.21 5.80 19.40
CA ARG A 297 -3.34 6.34 20.17
C ARG A 297 -2.97 6.62 21.63
N GLU A 298 -2.30 5.68 22.30
CA GLU A 298 -1.83 5.88 23.67
C GLU A 298 -0.87 7.07 23.79
N TRP A 299 -0.01 7.27 22.79
CA TRP A 299 0.88 8.42 22.75
C TRP A 299 0.12 9.74 22.51
N GLU A 300 -0.88 9.75 21.62
CA GLU A 300 -1.76 10.91 21.40
C GLU A 300 -2.51 11.29 22.69
N GLU A 301 -3.10 10.32 23.39
CA GLU A 301 -3.76 10.55 24.68
C GLU A 301 -2.81 11.11 25.76
N ARG A 302 -1.56 10.64 25.80
CA ARG A 302 -0.54 11.19 26.72
C ARG A 302 -0.19 12.63 26.39
N CYS A 303 -0.01 12.96 25.12
CA CYS A 303 0.29 14.34 24.71
C CYS A 303 -0.88 15.29 25.05
N ASP A 304 -2.12 14.86 24.84
CA ASP A 304 -3.30 15.66 25.21
C ASP A 304 -3.38 15.89 26.72
N LEU A 305 -3.09 14.86 27.53
CA LEU A 305 -3.01 14.98 28.98
C LEU A 305 -1.89 15.93 29.45
N GLU A 306 -0.71 15.88 28.84
CA GLU A 306 0.41 16.79 29.15
C GLU A 306 0.05 18.25 28.80
N ILE A 307 -0.63 18.48 27.66
CA ILE A 307 -1.10 19.81 27.27
C ILE A 307 -2.14 20.33 28.27
N LEU A 308 -3.13 19.51 28.63
CA LEU A 308 -4.16 19.86 29.61
C LEU A 308 -3.55 20.14 31.00
N GLN A 309 -2.57 19.35 31.43
CA GLN A 309 -1.85 19.60 32.67
C GLN A 309 -1.10 20.93 32.62
N GLY A 310 -0.40 21.21 31.52
CA GLY A 310 0.29 22.50 31.34
C GLY A 310 -0.66 23.70 31.38
N GLN A 311 -1.85 23.58 30.79
CA GLN A 311 -2.88 24.62 30.86
C GLN A 311 -3.43 24.81 32.27
N MET A 312 -3.74 23.72 32.98
CA MET A 312 -4.21 23.76 34.36
C MET A 312 -3.16 24.40 35.28
N GLU A 313 -1.88 24.04 35.13
CA GLU A 313 -0.79 24.64 35.91
C GLU A 313 -0.64 26.14 35.63
N ALA A 314 -0.75 26.56 34.37
CA ALA A 314 -0.73 27.98 34.01
C ALA A 314 -1.91 28.75 34.65
N GLU A 315 -3.12 28.20 34.56
CA GLU A 315 -4.32 28.80 35.16
C GLU A 315 -4.21 28.87 36.69
N THR A 316 -3.64 27.86 37.34
CA THR A 316 -3.39 27.90 38.79
C THR A 316 -2.39 29.00 39.17
N ARG A 317 -1.31 29.19 38.41
CA ARG A 317 -0.36 30.29 38.65
C ARG A 317 -1.00 31.65 38.45
N ASP A 318 -1.81 31.82 37.41
CA ASP A 318 -2.52 33.08 37.16
C ASP A 318 -3.50 33.41 38.30
N ARG A 319 -4.20 32.40 38.83
CA ARG A 319 -5.05 32.55 40.03
C ARG A 319 -4.24 32.91 41.27
N GLU A 320 -3.09 32.28 41.50
CA GLU A 320 -2.20 32.60 42.63
C GLU A 320 -1.73 34.05 42.57
N ILE A 321 -1.25 34.51 41.40
CA ILE A 321 -0.83 35.90 41.17
C ILE A 321 -1.97 36.87 41.44
N ALA A 322 -3.19 36.56 40.97
CA ALA A 322 -4.36 37.41 41.21
C ALA A 322 -4.75 37.47 42.71
N CYS A 323 -4.67 36.35 43.42
CA CYS A 323 -4.92 36.29 44.86
C CYS A 323 -3.88 37.08 45.66
N GLU A 324 -2.60 36.97 45.33
CA GLU A 324 -1.52 37.75 45.95
C GLU A 324 -1.72 39.25 45.73
N ALA A 325 -2.09 39.66 44.52
CA ALA A 325 -2.40 41.05 44.20
C ALA A 325 -3.58 41.58 45.01
N LEU A 326 -4.67 40.81 45.11
CA LEU A 326 -5.85 41.18 45.92
C LEU A 326 -5.52 41.27 47.41
N GLN A 327 -4.74 40.32 47.93
CA GLN A 327 -4.32 40.31 49.32
C GLN A 327 -3.44 41.53 49.63
N GLN A 328 -2.53 41.91 48.74
CA GLN A 328 -1.73 43.12 48.89
C GLN A 328 -2.61 44.38 48.96
N THR A 329 -3.59 44.52 48.05
CA THR A 329 -4.52 45.68 48.11
C THR A 329 -5.35 45.73 49.39
N LEU A 330 -5.72 44.58 49.97
CA LEU A 330 -6.45 44.54 51.25
C LEU A 330 -5.56 45.00 52.42
N VAL A 331 -4.29 44.61 52.43
CA VAL A 331 -3.31 45.07 53.44
C VAL A 331 -3.14 46.58 53.34
N ASP A 332 -2.94 47.11 52.13
CA ASP A 332 -2.79 48.55 51.89
C ASP A 332 -4.04 49.34 52.36
N MET A 333 -5.25 48.78 52.15
CA MET A 333 -6.51 49.34 52.66
C MET A 333 -6.61 49.29 54.18
N GLN A 334 -6.12 48.23 54.81
CA GLN A 334 -6.16 48.09 56.27
C GLN A 334 -5.21 49.09 56.95
N ASP A 335 -4.01 49.27 56.40
CA ASP A 335 -3.02 50.22 56.90
C ASP A 335 -3.55 51.66 56.81
N THR A 336 -4.16 52.04 55.69
CA THR A 336 -4.79 53.36 55.51
C THR A 336 -5.95 53.59 56.48
N MET A 337 -6.81 52.59 56.73
CA MET A 337 -7.87 52.69 57.73
C MET A 337 -7.31 52.81 59.17
N GLN A 338 -6.24 52.08 59.48
CA GLN A 338 -5.62 52.10 60.79
C GLN A 338 -4.98 53.46 61.08
N ASP A 339 -4.28 54.04 60.09
CA ASP A 339 -3.78 55.41 60.13
C ASP A 339 -4.90 56.44 60.35
N ALA A 340 -6.04 56.27 59.67
CA ALA A 340 -7.19 57.15 59.87
C ALA A 340 -7.77 57.06 61.30
N SER A 341 -7.83 55.87 61.89
CA SER A 341 -8.39 55.64 63.23
C SER A 341 -7.59 56.28 64.36
N MET A 342 -6.28 56.47 64.16
CA MET A 342 -5.36 57.08 65.14
C MET A 342 -5.51 58.62 65.23
N GLY A 343 -6.46 59.22 64.49
CA GLY A 343 -6.75 60.66 64.54
C GLY A 343 -5.67 61.55 63.93
N THR A 344 -4.68 60.96 63.26
CA THR A 344 -3.60 61.66 62.55
C THR A 344 -4.03 62.18 61.17
N VAL A 345 -5.24 61.84 60.74
CA VAL A 345 -5.79 62.10 59.40
C VAL A 345 -7.10 62.88 59.54
N SER A 346 -7.19 64.06 58.94
CA SER A 346 -8.43 64.87 58.97
C SER A 346 -9.52 64.21 58.10
N LEU A 347 -10.79 64.48 58.42
CA LEU A 347 -11.95 63.98 57.67
C LEU A 347 -11.92 64.43 56.19
N GLU A 348 -11.35 65.62 55.93
CA GLU A 348 -11.05 66.09 54.56
C GLU A 348 -10.05 65.18 53.84
N LYS A 349 -9.04 64.66 54.55
CA LYS A 349 -8.06 63.73 53.98
C LYS A 349 -8.72 62.38 53.67
N ILE A 350 -9.62 61.88 54.52
CA ILE A 350 -10.41 60.66 54.24
C ILE A 350 -11.31 60.85 53.01
N LEU A 351 -12.01 61.99 52.88
CA LEU A 351 -12.85 62.27 51.71
C LEU A 351 -12.02 62.43 50.43
N ALA A 352 -10.84 63.07 50.53
CA ALA A 352 -9.90 63.15 49.41
C ALA A 352 -9.41 61.76 48.99
N GLU A 353 -9.14 60.88 49.94
CA GLU A 353 -8.66 59.51 49.73
C GLU A 353 -9.75 58.60 49.15
N LEU A 354 -11.00 58.73 49.60
CA LEU A 354 -12.16 58.07 48.98
C LEU A 354 -12.40 58.54 47.55
N ASN A 355 -12.20 59.84 47.27
CA ASN A 355 -12.30 60.37 45.91
C ASN A 355 -11.14 59.86 45.02
N VAL A 356 -9.93 59.77 45.56
CA VAL A 356 -8.78 59.15 44.87
C VAL A 356 -9.05 57.67 44.62
N GLN A 357 -9.66 56.94 45.56
CA GLN A 357 -10.10 55.55 45.36
C GLN A 357 -11.16 55.44 44.28
N ALA A 358 -12.18 56.30 44.27
CA ALA A 358 -13.20 56.30 43.22
C ALA A 358 -12.59 56.53 41.83
N VAL A 359 -11.61 57.44 41.73
CA VAL A 359 -10.83 57.67 40.50
C VAL A 359 -9.95 56.45 40.16
N ALA A 360 -9.35 55.79 41.14
CA ALA A 360 -8.56 54.58 40.93
C ALA A 360 -9.44 53.39 40.47
N PHE A 361 -10.63 53.21 41.05
CA PHE A 361 -11.57 52.16 40.65
C PHE A 361 -12.14 52.38 39.25
N THR A 362 -12.47 53.62 38.90
CA THR A 362 -12.87 53.95 37.53
C THR A 362 -11.73 53.68 36.55
N LYS A 363 -10.49 54.05 36.89
CA LYS A 363 -9.32 53.73 36.08
C LYS A 363 -9.08 52.22 35.94
N LEU A 364 -9.16 51.45 37.03
CA LEU A 364 -9.02 49.98 37.01
C LEU A 364 -10.10 49.34 36.15
N ARG A 365 -11.34 49.83 36.25
CA ARG A 365 -12.45 49.37 35.41
C ARG A 365 -12.17 49.64 33.93
N ASP A 366 -11.69 50.84 33.59
CA ASP A 366 -11.37 51.20 32.21
C ASP A 366 -10.18 50.38 31.68
N GLU A 367 -9.13 50.18 32.48
CA GLU A 367 -7.99 49.31 32.15
C GLU A 367 -8.42 47.85 31.95
N CYS A 368 -9.35 47.34 32.77
CA CYS A 368 -9.93 46.01 32.62
C CYS A 368 -10.77 45.89 31.35
N ILE A 369 -11.63 46.89 31.06
CA ILE A 369 -12.39 46.95 29.79
C ILE A 369 -11.42 46.96 28.60
N GLU A 370 -10.35 47.75 28.66
CA GLU A 370 -9.36 47.81 27.58
C GLU A 370 -8.60 46.49 27.42
N ALA A 371 -8.23 45.84 28.52
CA ALA A 371 -7.57 44.52 28.50
C ALA A 371 -8.48 43.45 27.87
N VAL A 372 -9.75 43.40 28.25
CA VAL A 372 -10.74 42.48 27.66
C VAL A 372 -10.94 42.79 26.18
N GLN A 373 -11.06 44.06 25.80
CA GLN A 373 -11.17 44.43 24.38
C GLN A 373 -9.93 44.07 23.57
N ARG A 374 -8.73 44.19 24.16
CA ARG A 374 -7.47 43.81 23.52
C ARG A 374 -7.39 42.30 23.29
N GLU A 375 -7.81 41.52 24.28
CA GLU A 375 -7.91 40.06 24.18
C GLU A 375 -8.94 39.64 23.12
N ILE A 376 -10.12 40.27 23.08
CA ILE A 376 -11.12 40.02 22.04
C ILE A 376 -10.54 40.30 20.65
N ARG A 377 -9.84 41.43 20.47
CA ARG A 377 -9.19 41.76 19.19
C ARG A 377 -8.13 40.73 18.81
N ALA A 378 -7.27 40.33 19.75
CA ALA A 378 -6.24 39.32 19.52
C ALA A 378 -6.84 37.96 19.11
N ARG A 379 -7.95 37.54 19.75
CA ARG A 379 -8.68 36.33 19.34
C ARG A 379 -9.27 36.46 17.94
N THR A 380 -9.91 37.58 17.63
CA THR A 380 -10.47 37.79 16.28
C THR A 380 -9.39 37.86 15.20
N GLU A 381 -8.22 38.44 15.48
CA GLU A 381 -7.09 38.45 14.55
C GLU A 381 -6.52 37.04 14.34
N ASN A 382 -6.37 36.26 15.42
CA ASN A 382 -5.96 34.86 15.33
C ASN A 382 -6.97 33.99 14.55
N ASP A 383 -8.27 34.20 14.74
CA ASP A 383 -9.32 33.49 14.01
C ASP A 383 -9.26 33.81 12.50
N VAL A 384 -8.99 35.07 12.13
CA VAL A 384 -8.80 35.46 10.74
C VAL A 384 -7.55 34.81 10.14
N LEU A 385 -6.42 34.83 10.85
CA LEU A 385 -5.18 34.18 10.40
C LEU A 385 -5.35 32.66 10.23
N LEU A 386 -6.09 32.04 11.15
CA LEU A 386 -6.42 30.62 11.07
C LEU A 386 -7.31 30.34 9.85
N GLN A 387 -8.32 31.17 9.60
CA GLN A 387 -9.18 31.03 8.43
C GLN A 387 -8.38 31.18 7.12
N GLU A 388 -7.47 32.14 7.04
CA GLU A 388 -6.56 32.31 5.89
C GLU A 388 -5.64 31.10 5.70
N ALA A 389 -5.10 30.52 6.78
CA ALA A 389 -4.29 29.32 6.73
C ALA A 389 -5.07 28.11 6.18
N LEU A 390 -6.29 27.89 6.65
CA LEU A 390 -7.18 26.83 6.16
C LEU A 390 -7.56 27.02 4.69
N GLU A 391 -7.82 28.27 4.25
CA GLU A 391 -8.10 28.58 2.85
C GLU A 391 -6.88 28.33 1.96
N ASN A 392 -5.68 28.68 2.42
CA ASN A 392 -4.43 28.40 1.71
C ASN A 392 -4.16 26.91 1.59
N GLU A 393 -4.35 26.13 2.65
CA GLU A 393 -4.21 24.68 2.61
C GLU A 393 -5.23 24.04 1.66
N ARG A 394 -6.49 24.50 1.70
CA ARG A 394 -7.52 24.04 0.78
C ARG A 394 -7.15 24.31 -0.68
N ARG A 395 -6.57 25.47 -0.99
CA ARG A 395 -6.05 25.79 -2.33
C ARG A 395 -4.91 24.85 -2.70
N PHE A 396 -3.93 24.66 -1.81
CA PHE A 396 -2.80 23.77 -2.05
C PHE A 396 -3.22 22.32 -2.31
N ARG A 397 -4.16 21.78 -1.52
CA ARG A 397 -4.75 20.45 -1.75
C ARG A 397 -5.48 20.38 -3.09
N SER A 398 -6.25 21.41 -3.43
CA SER A 398 -6.93 21.48 -4.72
C SER A 398 -5.96 21.48 -5.90
N GLU A 399 -4.89 22.27 -5.84
CA GLU A 399 -3.84 22.33 -6.87
C GLU A 399 -3.09 21.01 -7.01
N SER A 400 -2.80 20.36 -5.88
CA SER A 400 -2.16 19.04 -5.84
C SER A 400 -3.05 17.97 -6.49
N LEU A 401 -4.36 17.97 -6.18
CA LEU A 401 -5.31 17.04 -6.78
C LEU A 401 -5.46 17.27 -8.29
N THR A 402 -5.51 18.52 -8.76
CA THR A 402 -5.55 18.81 -10.20
C THR A 402 -4.27 18.39 -10.92
N SER A 403 -3.11 18.53 -10.27
CA SER A 403 -1.82 18.06 -10.80
C SER A 403 -1.79 16.54 -10.93
N ILE A 404 -2.18 15.82 -9.87
CA ILE A 404 -2.28 14.34 -9.90
C ILE A 404 -3.25 13.88 -10.98
N GLN A 405 -4.41 14.54 -11.10
CA GLN A 405 -5.38 14.20 -12.13
C GLN A 405 -4.81 14.39 -13.54
N SER A 406 -4.07 15.48 -13.79
CA SER A 406 -3.39 15.72 -15.06
C SER A 406 -2.39 14.60 -15.39
N ILE A 407 -1.59 14.17 -14.41
CA ILE A 407 -0.61 13.07 -14.60
C ILE A 407 -1.33 11.75 -14.92
N LEU A 408 -2.43 11.46 -14.23
CA LEU A 408 -3.23 10.26 -14.50
C LEU A 408 -3.84 10.28 -15.91
N GLU A 409 -4.34 11.43 -16.36
CA GLU A 409 -4.86 11.61 -17.73
C GLU A 409 -3.75 11.44 -18.78
N GLU A 410 -2.55 11.95 -18.53
CA GLU A 410 -1.38 11.73 -19.41
C GLU A 410 -0.97 10.26 -19.49
N LEU A 411 -0.89 9.57 -18.35
CA LEU A 411 -0.56 8.14 -18.29
C LEU A 411 -1.63 7.29 -19.00
N GLN A 412 -2.91 7.60 -18.79
CA GLN A 412 -4.00 6.91 -19.48
C GLN A 412 -3.90 7.11 -20.99
N THR A 413 -3.68 8.34 -21.45
CA THR A 413 -3.53 8.65 -22.88
C THR A 413 -2.32 7.93 -23.48
N GLY A 414 -1.18 7.89 -22.75
CA GLY A 414 0.01 7.17 -23.17
C GLY A 414 -0.22 5.66 -23.31
N LEU A 415 -0.94 5.05 -22.36
CA LEU A 415 -1.34 3.64 -22.43
C LEU A 415 -2.27 3.35 -23.62
N GLU A 416 -3.26 4.22 -23.86
CA GLU A 416 -4.16 4.09 -25.00
C GLU A 416 -3.41 4.24 -26.33
N CYS A 417 -2.46 5.17 -26.46
CA CYS A 417 -1.67 5.33 -27.68
C CYS A 417 -0.73 4.15 -27.94
N HIS A 418 -0.02 3.64 -26.94
CA HIS A 418 0.94 2.54 -27.13
C HIS A 418 0.29 1.16 -27.30
N THR A 419 -0.92 0.96 -26.78
CA THR A 419 -1.66 -0.30 -27.01
C THR A 419 -2.17 -0.43 -28.45
N HIS A 420 -2.32 0.67 -29.20
CA HIS A 420 -2.68 0.62 -30.62
C HIS A 420 -1.50 0.30 -31.56
N GLU A 421 -0.25 0.55 -31.13
CA GLU A 421 0.97 0.19 -31.87
C GLU A 421 1.37 -1.29 -31.69
N LEU A 422 0.80 -1.98 -30.69
CA LEU A 422 0.85 -3.45 -30.57
C LEU A 422 -0.21 -4.15 -31.43
N HIS A 423 -0.63 -3.54 -32.55
CA HIS A 423 -1.21 -4.33 -33.63
C HIS A 423 -0.12 -5.28 -34.13
N LEU A 424 -0.32 -6.56 -33.82
CA LEU A 424 0.48 -7.71 -34.24
C LEU A 424 0.68 -7.74 -35.77
N GLU A 425 1.59 -6.93 -36.31
CA GLU A 425 2.01 -6.97 -37.72
C GLU A 425 2.86 -8.21 -38.05
N GLY A 426 3.01 -9.15 -37.11
CA GLY A 426 3.87 -10.32 -37.21
C GLY A 426 3.17 -11.67 -37.32
N LEU A 427 1.83 -11.76 -37.40
CA LEU A 427 1.17 -13.05 -37.65
C LEU A 427 1.06 -13.30 -39.16
N PRO A 428 1.82 -14.25 -39.73
CA PRO A 428 1.74 -14.57 -41.16
C PRO A 428 0.31 -15.04 -41.52
N PRO A 429 -0.26 -14.63 -42.67
CA PRO A 429 -1.65 -14.96 -43.06
C PRO A 429 -1.93 -16.44 -43.37
N PHE A 430 -1.07 -17.39 -42.99
CA PHE A 430 -1.05 -18.72 -43.62
C PHE A 430 -1.93 -19.81 -42.97
N MET A 431 -2.78 -19.49 -41.98
CA MET A 431 -3.60 -20.52 -41.29
C MET A 431 -5.07 -20.13 -41.09
N ALA A 432 -5.57 -19.06 -41.71
CA ALA A 432 -6.97 -18.62 -41.59
C ALA A 432 -7.91 -19.24 -42.64
N ASP A 433 -7.57 -20.41 -43.20
CA ASP A 433 -8.46 -21.16 -44.07
C ASP A 433 -8.92 -22.44 -43.38
N GLN A 434 -10.25 -22.61 -43.30
CA GLN A 434 -11.01 -23.80 -42.90
C GLN A 434 -11.31 -24.01 -41.41
N THR A 435 -12.18 -23.18 -40.84
CA THR A 435 -13.24 -23.68 -39.94
C THR A 435 -14.57 -22.99 -40.25
N HIS A 436 -15.26 -23.56 -41.23
CA HIS A 436 -16.69 -23.38 -41.45
C HIS A 436 -17.43 -24.01 -40.26
N VAL A 437 -17.80 -23.22 -39.25
CA VAL A 437 -18.72 -23.67 -38.18
C VAL A 437 -19.79 -22.61 -37.96
N GLY A 438 -20.98 -22.92 -38.50
CA GLY A 438 -22.25 -22.74 -37.82
C GLY A 438 -22.71 -21.32 -37.49
N ASP A 439 -23.52 -20.76 -38.39
CA ASP A 439 -24.57 -19.81 -38.05
C ASP A 439 -25.39 -20.31 -36.86
N LEU A 440 -25.28 -19.63 -35.71
CA LEU A 440 -26.27 -19.73 -34.63
C LEU A 440 -26.60 -18.33 -34.08
N HIS A 441 -27.74 -17.83 -34.56
CA HIS A 441 -28.70 -16.97 -33.88
C HIS A 441 -28.18 -15.88 -32.95
N SER A 442 -28.03 -14.70 -33.55
CA SER A 442 -28.17 -13.40 -32.87
C SER A 442 -29.50 -13.32 -32.10
N THR A 443 -29.41 -13.44 -30.77
CA THR A 443 -30.50 -13.07 -29.85
C THR A 443 -30.15 -11.77 -29.12
N ARG A 444 -30.63 -10.70 -29.74
CA ARG A 444 -31.14 -9.47 -29.13
C ARG A 444 -31.50 -9.59 -27.63
N ARG A 445 -30.71 -9.00 -26.73
CA ARG A 445 -31.11 -8.52 -25.40
C ARG A 445 -30.40 -7.19 -25.14
N MET A 446 -31.09 -6.08 -25.39
CA MET A 446 -31.88 -5.29 -24.44
C MET A 446 -31.00 -4.44 -23.50
N SER A 447 -31.06 -3.14 -23.76
CA SER A 447 -30.44 -2.04 -23.02
C SER A 447 -30.72 -2.09 -21.52
N GLY A 448 -29.67 -2.14 -20.71
CA GLY A 448 -29.71 -1.82 -19.29
C GLY A 448 -29.80 -0.30 -19.11
N LYS A 449 -30.93 0.16 -18.56
CA LYS A 449 -31.19 1.55 -18.15
C LYS A 449 -30.12 2.03 -17.16
N ARG A 450 -29.47 3.15 -17.48
CA ARG A 450 -28.83 4.03 -16.51
C ARG A 450 -29.88 4.47 -15.48
N ARG A 451 -29.62 4.24 -14.19
CA ARG A 451 -30.35 4.90 -13.10
C ARG A 451 -29.64 6.22 -12.82
N ASP A 452 -30.33 7.31 -13.11
CA ASP A 452 -29.98 8.63 -12.60
C ASP A 452 -30.14 8.62 -11.08
N VAL A 453 -29.06 8.87 -10.35
CA VAL A 453 -29.10 9.19 -8.92
C VAL A 453 -29.32 10.70 -8.82
N THR A 454 -30.57 11.09 -8.62
CA THR A 454 -30.94 12.46 -8.23
C THR A 454 -30.40 12.75 -6.83
N ARG A 455 -29.47 13.71 -6.80
CA ARG A 455 -28.97 14.44 -5.64
C ARG A 455 -30.14 15.18 -4.97
N VAL A 456 -30.61 14.69 -3.84
CA VAL A 456 -31.52 15.45 -2.96
C VAL A 456 -30.65 16.39 -2.11
N ARG A 457 -30.85 17.69 -2.30
CA ARG A 457 -30.44 18.74 -1.36
C ARG A 457 -31.51 18.84 -0.28
N THR A 458 -31.10 18.72 0.97
CA THR A 458 -31.67 19.41 2.13
C THR A 458 -30.53 19.72 3.06
#